data_AF-A0A7D7PT29-F1
#
_entry.id   AF-A0A7D7PT29-F1
#
_cell.length_a   1.000
_cell.length_b   1.000
_cell.length_c   1.000
_cell.angle_alpha   90.00
_cell.angle_beta   90.00
_cell.angle_gamma   90.00
#
_symmetry.space_group_name_H-M   'P 1'
#
loop_
_entity.id
_entity.type
_entity.pdbx_description
1 polymer ?
#
loop_
_entity_poly.entity_id
_entity_poly.type
_entity_poly.pdbx_seq_one_letter_code
_entity_poly.pdbx_strand_id
1 'polypeptide(L)'
;MMPEPVYCTKIASRLARTYTDKHGLKDLARELIGVDLSKQQQSSDWGATELTDAQVAYAATDVLHLHAIKQKLDAMLAREHRIELAEACFRFLPDRVKLDLGGWSEEDIFSHSS
;
A
#
# COMPACT_ATOMS: atom_id res chain seq x y z
N MET A 1 -12.41 6.75 -14.72
CA MET A 1 -12.97 6.82 -13.34
C MET A 1 -11.94 6.21 -12.41
N MET A 2 -11.59 6.88 -11.32
CA MET A 2 -10.65 6.35 -10.32
C MET A 2 -11.42 5.67 -9.18
N PRO A 3 -10.90 4.59 -8.57
CA PRO A 3 -11.52 4.00 -7.38
C PRO A 3 -11.49 5.01 -6.23
N GLU A 4 -12.65 5.30 -5.66
CA GLU A 4 -12.81 6.22 -4.53
C GLU A 4 -14.02 5.76 -3.67
N PRO A 5 -13.96 5.84 -2.33
CA PRO A 5 -12.81 6.23 -1.51
C PRO A 5 -11.73 5.12 -1.43
N VAL A 6 -10.50 5.49 -1.08
CA VAL A 6 -9.36 4.55 -0.94
C VAL A 6 -8.69 4.63 0.42
N TYR A 7 -8.05 3.52 0.83
CA TYR A 7 -7.14 3.48 1.97
C TYR A 7 -5.84 2.82 1.53
N CYS A 8 -4.70 3.46 1.77
CA CYS A 8 -3.39 2.92 1.40
C CYS A 8 -2.60 2.51 2.63
N THR A 9 -2.45 1.20 2.85
CA THR A 9 -1.66 0.64 3.97
C THR A 9 -0.20 1.07 3.93
N LYS A 10 0.38 1.26 2.74
CA LYS A 10 1.76 1.75 2.58
C LYS A 10 1.91 3.19 3.07
N ILE A 11 1.00 4.11 2.70
CA ILE A 11 1.01 5.50 3.18
C ILE A 11 0.80 5.54 4.69
N ALA A 12 -0.23 4.84 5.20
CA ALA A 12 -0.50 4.74 6.63
C ALA A 12 0.72 4.23 7.41
N SER A 13 1.39 3.20 6.89
CA SER A 13 2.61 2.66 7.48
C SER A 13 3.76 3.67 7.49
N ARG A 14 4.00 4.41 6.40
CA ARG A 14 5.04 5.45 6.37
C ARG A 14 4.78 6.56 7.38
N LEU A 15 3.51 6.92 7.58
CA LEU A 15 3.11 7.93 8.56
C LEU A 15 3.14 7.43 10.00
N ALA A 16 2.87 6.14 10.26
CA ALA A 16 2.75 5.62 11.62
C ALA A 16 4.01 4.88 12.14
N ARG A 17 4.75 4.18 11.26
CA ARG A 17 5.89 3.32 11.61
C ARG A 17 7.22 3.99 11.27
N THR A 18 7.49 5.16 11.87
CA THR A 18 8.68 5.99 11.55
C THR A 18 10.00 5.44 12.08
N TYR A 19 9.99 4.30 12.78
CA TYR A 19 11.18 3.60 13.30
C TYR A 19 11.76 2.60 12.30
N THR A 20 11.18 2.46 11.11
CA THR A 20 11.62 1.51 10.09
C THR A 20 11.41 2.09 8.69
N ASP A 21 12.20 1.62 7.74
CA ASP A 21 12.09 1.85 6.30
C ASP A 21 11.27 0.75 5.58
N LYS A 22 10.89 -0.32 6.30
CA LYS A 22 10.18 -1.48 5.72
C LYS A 22 8.67 -1.29 5.74
N HIS A 23 8.11 -0.86 4.61
CA HIS A 23 6.67 -0.61 4.45
C HIS A 23 5.97 -1.50 3.40
N GLY A 24 6.61 -2.61 2.98
CA GLY A 24 6.02 -3.57 2.05
C GLY A 24 5.00 -4.48 2.75
N LEU A 25 4.01 -4.99 2.00
CA LEU A 25 2.91 -5.81 2.55
C LEU A 25 3.40 -6.99 3.40
N LYS A 26 4.43 -7.71 2.93
CA LYS A 26 5.06 -8.81 3.68
C LYS A 26 5.57 -8.38 5.06
N ASP A 27 6.25 -7.24 5.14
CA ASP A 27 6.80 -6.73 6.39
C ASP A 27 5.68 -6.27 7.33
N LEU A 28 4.63 -5.64 6.78
CA LEU A 28 3.44 -5.27 7.56
C LEU A 28 2.70 -6.49 8.11
N ALA A 29 2.47 -7.51 7.27
CA ALA A 29 1.79 -8.73 7.69
C ALA A 29 2.58 -9.44 8.80
N ARG A 30 3.90 -9.53 8.66
CA ARG A 30 4.74 -10.18 9.66
C ARG A 30 4.77 -9.42 10.98
N GLU A 31 5.00 -8.11 10.95
CA GLU A 31 5.17 -7.32 12.17
C GLU A 31 3.85 -7.06 12.89
N LEU A 32 2.79 -6.71 12.15
CA LEU A 32 1.55 -6.21 12.75
C LEU A 32 0.58 -7.31 13.12
N ILE A 33 0.62 -8.44 12.40
CA ILE A 33 -0.34 -9.54 12.59
C ILE A 33 0.31 -10.93 12.65
N GLY A 34 1.66 -11.03 12.61
CA GLY A 34 2.37 -12.30 12.76
C GLY A 34 2.27 -13.26 11.58
N VAL A 35 1.88 -12.78 10.39
CA VAL A 35 1.68 -13.63 9.19
C VAL A 35 2.89 -13.53 8.26
N ASP A 36 3.43 -14.66 7.80
CA ASP A 36 4.48 -14.67 6.78
C ASP A 36 3.89 -14.81 5.36
N LEU A 37 4.27 -13.88 4.48
CA LEU A 37 3.84 -13.87 3.09
C LEU A 37 4.99 -14.32 2.17
N SER A 38 4.67 -15.21 1.23
CA SER A 38 5.60 -15.60 0.17
C SER A 38 5.66 -14.53 -0.91
N LYS A 39 6.85 -14.28 -1.49
CA LYS A 39 7.04 -13.40 -2.65
C LYS A 39 7.27 -14.17 -3.96
N GLN A 40 7.22 -15.50 -3.91
CA GLN A 40 7.70 -16.36 -5.01
C GLN A 40 6.97 -16.11 -6.34
N GLN A 41 5.69 -15.75 -6.31
CA GLN A 41 4.90 -15.54 -7.54
C GLN A 41 4.82 -14.08 -7.98
N GLN A 42 5.45 -13.15 -7.25
CA GLN A 42 5.40 -11.71 -7.57
C GLN A 42 5.96 -11.40 -8.97
N SER A 43 7.01 -12.10 -9.39
CA SER A 43 7.66 -11.96 -10.71
C SER A 43 7.35 -13.13 -11.67
N SER A 44 6.27 -13.86 -11.44
CA SER A 44 5.80 -14.93 -12.34
C SER A 44 5.12 -14.35 -13.60
N ASP A 45 4.84 -15.18 -14.61
CA ASP A 45 4.11 -14.77 -15.81
C ASP A 45 2.61 -14.59 -15.52
N TRP A 46 2.21 -13.36 -15.22
CA TRP A 46 0.81 -12.97 -15.00
C TRP A 46 0.03 -12.70 -16.30
N GLY A 47 0.69 -12.73 -17.45
CA GLY A 47 0.07 -12.55 -18.78
C GLY A 47 -0.36 -13.87 -19.43
N ALA A 48 -0.06 -15.01 -18.81
CA ALA A 48 -0.44 -16.33 -19.29
C ALA A 48 -1.96 -16.49 -19.43
N THR A 49 -2.40 -17.30 -20.39
CA THR A 49 -3.83 -17.59 -20.61
C THR A 49 -4.49 -18.33 -19.45
N GLU A 50 -3.71 -19.13 -18.72
CA GLU A 50 -4.13 -19.86 -17.54
C GLU A 50 -3.17 -19.57 -16.38
N LEU A 51 -3.72 -19.26 -15.21
CA LEU A 51 -2.94 -19.06 -13.99
C LEU A 51 -2.72 -20.40 -13.29
N THR A 52 -1.53 -20.57 -12.73
CA THR A 52 -1.22 -21.72 -11.87
C THR A 52 -1.89 -21.59 -10.50
N ASP A 53 -2.13 -22.72 -9.82
CA ASP A 53 -2.65 -22.73 -8.44
C ASP A 53 -1.79 -21.90 -7.48
N ALA A 54 -0.46 -21.89 -7.69
CA ALA A 54 0.46 -21.08 -6.91
C ALA A 54 0.23 -19.57 -7.09
N GLN A 55 -0.02 -19.13 -8.33
CA GLN A 55 -0.37 -17.72 -8.61
C GLN A 55 -1.71 -17.35 -8.01
N VAL A 56 -2.73 -18.21 -8.13
CA VAL A 56 -4.05 -17.98 -7.52
C VAL A 56 -3.93 -17.84 -6.00
N ALA A 57 -3.20 -18.76 -5.35
CA ALA A 57 -2.97 -18.71 -3.90
C ALA A 57 -2.21 -17.44 -3.48
N TYR A 58 -1.18 -17.04 -4.24
CA TYR A 58 -0.45 -15.80 -4.00
C TYR A 58 -1.38 -14.57 -4.08
N ALA A 59 -2.16 -14.46 -5.16
CA ALA A 59 -3.07 -13.33 -5.38
C ALA A 59 -4.14 -13.22 -4.27
N ALA A 60 -4.69 -14.35 -3.82
CA ALA A 60 -5.64 -14.37 -2.72
C ALA A 60 -5.00 -13.88 -1.41
N THR A 61 -3.77 -14.30 -1.12
CA THR A 61 -3.08 -13.95 0.13
C THR A 61 -2.68 -12.47 0.17
N ASP A 62 -2.35 -11.86 -0.98
CA ASP A 62 -2.00 -10.44 -1.09
C ASP A 62 -3.15 -9.49 -0.70
N VAL A 63 -4.40 -9.96 -0.66
CA VAL A 63 -5.58 -9.18 -0.25
C VAL A 63 -6.22 -9.64 1.05
N LEU A 64 -6.03 -10.91 1.43
CA LEU A 64 -6.69 -11.55 2.58
C LEU A 64 -6.50 -10.79 3.90
N HIS A 65 -5.31 -10.21 4.10
CA HIS A 65 -4.92 -9.63 5.39
C HIS A 65 -5.02 -8.10 5.47
N LEU A 66 -5.45 -7.42 4.40
CA LEU A 66 -5.43 -5.95 4.33
C LEU A 66 -6.28 -5.29 5.41
N HIS A 67 -7.44 -5.86 5.75
CA HIS A 67 -8.33 -5.32 6.79
C HIS A 67 -7.72 -5.41 8.19
N ALA A 68 -7.07 -6.53 8.53
CA ALA A 68 -6.41 -6.70 9.82
C ALA A 68 -5.20 -5.75 9.95
N ILE A 69 -4.44 -5.58 8.86
CA ILE A 69 -3.33 -4.61 8.79
C ILE A 69 -3.85 -3.19 8.97
N LYS A 70 -4.95 -2.83 8.28
CA LYS A 70 -5.60 -1.52 8.44
C LYS A 70 -5.93 -1.22 9.90
N GLN A 71 -6.59 -2.14 10.61
CA GLN A 71 -6.97 -1.93 12.01
C GLN A 71 -5.76 -1.61 12.91
N LYS A 72 -4.62 -2.29 12.70
CA LYS A 72 -3.39 -2.03 13.44
C LYS A 72 -2.83 -0.65 13.11
N LEU A 73 -2.79 -0.28 11.83
CA LEU A 73 -2.29 1.01 11.38
C LEU A 73 -3.18 2.17 11.85
N ASP A 74 -4.50 2.02 11.85
CA ASP A 74 -5.44 3.02 12.37
C ASP A 74 -5.15 3.34 13.85
N ALA A 75 -4.96 2.30 14.67
CA ALA A 75 -4.62 2.47 16.08
C ALA A 75 -3.28 3.20 16.28
N MET A 76 -2.28 2.91 15.43
CA MET A 76 -1.00 3.62 15.47
C MET A 76 -1.15 5.07 15.01
N LEU A 77 -1.85 5.36 13.90
CA LEU A 77 -2.12 6.71 13.43
C LEU A 77 -2.86 7.55 14.49
N ALA A 78 -3.80 6.95 15.20
CA ALA A 78 -4.52 7.59 16.31
C ALA A 78 -3.56 8.01 17.42
N ARG A 79 -2.69 7.08 17.86
CA ARG A 79 -1.70 7.31 18.92
C ARG A 79 -0.70 8.41 18.56
N GLU A 80 -0.28 8.48 17.30
CA GLU A 80 0.68 9.49 16.82
C GLU A 80 0.00 10.81 16.39
N HIS A 81 -1.33 10.95 16.54
CA HIS A 81 -2.11 12.10 16.10
C HIS A 81 -1.97 12.42 14.59
N ARG A 82 -1.95 11.39 13.74
CA ARG A 82 -1.71 11.52 12.27
C ARG A 82 -2.87 11.05 11.39
N ILE A 83 -4.05 10.77 11.97
CA ILE A 83 -5.23 10.31 11.21
C ILE A 83 -5.60 11.30 10.10
N GLU A 84 -5.78 12.57 10.43
CA GLU A 84 -6.25 13.59 9.48
C GLU A 84 -5.29 13.76 8.29
N LEU A 85 -3.99 13.69 8.56
CA LEU A 85 -2.96 13.73 7.51
C LEU A 85 -3.04 12.50 6.61
N ALA A 86 -3.19 11.30 7.18
CA ALA A 86 -3.35 10.07 6.40
C ALA A 86 -4.61 10.12 5.51
N GLU A 87 -5.73 10.59 6.04
CA GLU A 87 -6.97 10.78 5.28
C GLU A 87 -6.81 11.80 4.14
N ALA A 88 -6.11 12.90 4.38
CA ALA A 88 -5.79 13.87 3.33
C ALA A 88 -4.94 13.24 2.22
N CYS A 89 -3.93 12.45 2.57
CA CYS A 89 -3.14 11.69 1.59
C CYS A 89 -3.99 10.68 0.80
N PHE A 90 -4.93 9.98 1.45
CA PHE A 90 -5.81 9.04 0.77
C PHE A 90 -6.75 9.74 -0.22
N ARG A 91 -7.31 10.89 0.16
CA ARG A 91 -8.13 11.71 -0.74
C ARG A 91 -7.36 12.23 -1.95
N PHE A 92 -6.07 12.54 -1.78
CA PHE A 92 -5.21 13.01 -2.87
C PHE A 92 -4.69 11.87 -3.77
N LEU A 93 -4.68 10.63 -3.31
CA LEU A 93 -4.08 9.50 -4.04
C LEU A 93 -4.65 9.30 -5.47
N PRO A 94 -5.97 9.41 -5.73
CA PRO A 94 -6.50 9.38 -7.08
C PRO A 94 -5.93 10.46 -7.99
N ASP A 95 -5.74 11.68 -7.47
CA ASP A 95 -5.16 12.78 -8.23
C ASP A 95 -3.66 12.59 -8.46
N ARG A 96 -2.92 12.04 -7.48
CA ARG A 96 -1.53 11.60 -7.69
C ARG A 96 -1.41 10.62 -8.86
N VAL A 97 -2.32 9.66 -8.97
CA VAL A 97 -2.33 8.72 -10.10
C VAL A 97 -2.65 9.43 -11.43
N LYS A 98 -3.54 10.43 -11.43
CA LYS A 98 -3.78 11.25 -12.64
C LYS A 98 -2.54 12.05 -13.05
N LEU A 99 -1.78 12.57 -12.08
CA LEU A 99 -0.50 13.23 -12.34
C LEU A 99 0.52 12.23 -12.95
N ASP A 100 0.60 11.01 -12.42
CA ASP A 100 1.47 9.97 -12.98
C ASP A 100 1.12 9.67 -14.44
N LEU A 101 -0.17 9.45 -14.74
CA LEU A 101 -0.67 9.21 -16.09
C LEU A 101 -0.49 10.43 -17.02
N GLY A 102 -0.43 11.64 -16.45
CA GLY A 102 -0.21 12.90 -17.16
C GLY A 102 1.25 13.22 -17.48
N GLY A 103 2.20 12.39 -17.01
CA GLY A 103 3.64 12.56 -17.27
C GLY A 103 4.44 13.15 -16.11
N TRP A 104 3.84 13.35 -14.94
CA TRP A 104 4.53 13.90 -13.76
C TRP A 104 5.04 12.82 -12.79
N SER A 105 5.19 11.55 -13.21
CA SER A 105 5.51 10.43 -12.29
C SER A 105 6.80 10.60 -11.49
N GLU A 106 7.82 11.19 -12.11
CA GLU A 106 9.13 11.44 -11.50
C GLU A 106 9.23 12.81 -10.81
N GLU A 107 8.19 13.64 -10.94
CA GLU A 107 8.14 14.98 -10.36
C GLU A 107 7.21 14.98 -9.14
N ASP A 108 7.77 15.42 -8.00
CA ASP A 108 6.94 15.88 -6.91
C ASP A 108 6.47 17.31 -7.22
N ILE A 109 5.21 17.44 -7.64
CA ILE A 109 4.57 18.72 -8.00
C ILE A 109 4.57 19.75 -6.86
N PHE A 110 4.82 19.32 -5.61
CA PHE A 110 4.95 20.21 -4.45
C PHE A 110 6.38 20.69 -4.21
N SER A 111 7.37 20.10 -4.87
CA SER A 111 8.78 20.44 -4.74
C SER A 111 9.21 21.48 -5.79
N HIS A 112 10.24 22.27 -5.48
CA HIS A 112 10.87 23.12 -6.50
C HIS A 112 11.67 22.25 -7.48
N SER A 113 11.53 22.53 -8.77
CA SER A 113 12.40 21.95 -9.80
C SER A 113 13.84 22.39 -9.52
N SER A 114 14.72 21.43 -9.28
CA SER A 114 16.17 21.67 -9.21
C SER A 114 16.75 21.77 -10.62
#